data_AF-A0A8J6DHD6-F1
#
_entry.id   AF-A0A8J6DHD6-F1
#
_cell.length_a   1.000
_cell.length_b   1.000
_cell.length_c   1.000
_cell.angle_alpha   90.00
_cell.angle_beta   90.00
_cell.angle_gamma   90.00
#
_symmetry.space_group_name_H-M   'P 1'
#
loop_
_entity.id
_entity.type
_entity.pdbx_description
1 polymer ?
#
loop_
_entity_poly.entity_id
_entity_poly.type
_entity_poly.pdbx_seq_one_letter_code
_entity_poly.pdbx_strand_id
1 'polypeptide(L)' 'MSLVSGLLQPAPERRTTLDKLAADPWVTQPVDLTRYSWDEVCRLHRPGGHCLRGLLWDGCSASHGHRHRPAVAHPR' A
#
# COMPACT_ATOMS: atom_id res chain seq x y z
N MET A 1 -12.84 -18.55 3.13
CA MET A 1 -13.17 -17.20 2.64
C MET A 1 -14.60 -16.84 3.05
N SER A 2 -14.80 -16.51 4.33
CA SER A 2 -16.12 -16.22 4.94
C SER A 2 -16.25 -14.79 5.50
N LEU A 3 -15.16 -14.01 5.44
CA LEU A 3 -15.13 -12.66 6.01
C LEU A 3 -16.16 -11.73 5.35
N VAL A 4 -16.11 -11.65 4.02
CA VAL A 4 -16.98 -10.77 3.24
C VAL A 4 -18.46 -11.16 3.38
N SER A 5 -18.78 -12.46 3.36
CA SER A 5 -20.17 -12.91 3.52
C SER A 5 -20.71 -12.70 4.94
N GLY A 6 -19.87 -12.74 5.98
CA GLY A 6 -20.26 -12.41 7.34
C GLY A 6 -20.53 -10.91 7.55
N LEU A 7 -19.75 -10.04 6.91
CA LEU A 7 -19.95 -8.59 6.94
C LEU A 7 -21.17 -8.14 6.12
N LEU A 8 -21.41 -8.79 4.98
CA LEU A 8 -22.54 -8.51 4.09
C LEU A 8 -23.79 -9.35 4.43
N GLN A 9 -23.87 -9.91 5.64
CA GLN A 9 -25.05 -10.65 6.07
C GLN A 9 -26.29 -9.74 6.09
N PRO A 10 -27.37 -10.07 5.34
CA PRO A 10 -28.59 -9.26 5.28
C PRO A 10 -29.29 -9.11 6.63
N ALA A 11 -29.32 -10.16 7.46
CA ALA A 11 -29.88 -10.08 8.81
C ALA A 11 -28.85 -9.43 9.77
N PRO A 12 -29.12 -8.24 10.33
CA PRO A 12 -28.13 -7.49 11.10
C PRO A 12 -27.67 -8.23 12.36
N GLU A 13 -28.54 -9.01 13.00
CA GLU A 13 -28.25 -9.81 14.21
C GLU A 13 -27.26 -10.95 13.93
N ARG A 14 -27.14 -11.36 12.65
CA ARG A 14 -26.23 -12.41 12.20
C ARG A 14 -24.96 -11.85 11.58
N ARG A 15 -24.82 -10.52 11.47
CA ARG A 15 -23.64 -9.87 10.90
C ARG A 15 -22.44 -10.04 11.83
N THR A 16 -21.26 -10.20 11.23
CA THR A 16 -20.00 -10.25 11.98
C THR A 16 -19.85 -8.98 12.81
N THR A 17 -19.66 -9.15 14.11
CA THR A 17 -19.41 -8.04 15.03
C THR A 17 -17.98 -7.54 14.89
N LEU A 18 -17.70 -6.33 15.40
CA LEU A 18 -16.37 -5.75 15.35
C LEU A 18 -15.33 -6.62 16.05
N ASP A 19 -15.63 -7.15 17.24
CA ASP A 19 -14.72 -8.04 17.98
C ASP A 19 -14.34 -9.28 17.18
N LYS A 20 -15.31 -9.89 16.49
CA LYS A 20 -15.07 -11.05 15.64
C LYS A 20 -14.26 -10.70 14.40
N LEU A 21 -14.49 -9.52 13.82
CA LEU A 21 -13.74 -9.02 12.66
C LEU A 21 -12.27 -8.74 13.02
N ALA A 22 -12.03 -8.09 14.16
CA ALA A 22 -10.69 -7.73 14.60
C ALA A 22 -9.80 -8.95 14.85
N ALA A 23 -10.39 -10.09 15.20
CA ALA A 23 -9.70 -11.36 15.40
C ALA A 23 -9.63 -12.23 14.12
N ASP A 24 -10.21 -11.80 12.99
CA ASP A 24 -10.26 -12.64 11.79
C ASP A 24 -8.85 -12.85 11.21
N PRO A 25 -8.46 -14.09 10.82
CA PRO A 25 -7.14 -14.37 10.29
C PRO A 25 -6.78 -13.60 9.02
N TRP A 26 -7.76 -13.28 8.17
CA TRP A 26 -7.52 -12.48 6.97
C TRP A 26 -7.21 -11.01 7.32
N VAL A 27 -7.74 -10.51 8.45
CA VAL A 27 -7.47 -9.15 8.94
C VAL A 27 -6.14 -9.08 9.67
N THR A 28 -5.81 -10.11 10.46
CA THR A 28 -4.61 -10.15 11.30
C THR A 28 -3.39 -10.75 10.61
N GLN A 29 -3.50 -11.13 9.34
CA GLN A 29 -2.39 -11.73 8.61
C GLN A 29 -1.18 -10.80 8.53
N PRO A 30 0.04 -11.34 8.65
CA PRO A 30 1.25 -10.54 8.47
C PRO A 30 1.35 -10.05 7.03
N VAL A 31 1.74 -8.78 6.86
CA VAL A 31 1.98 -8.18 5.54
C VAL A 31 3.39 -7.59 5.50
N ASP A 32 4.13 -7.96 4.44
CA ASP A 32 5.45 -7.40 4.17
C ASP A 32 5.31 -6.21 3.23
N LEU A 33 5.35 -5.00 3.78
CA LEU A 33 5.19 -3.76 3.03
C LEU A 33 6.33 -3.51 2.04
N THR A 34 7.49 -4.14 2.21
CA THR A 34 8.65 -3.96 1.32
C THR A 34 8.44 -4.59 -0.06
N ARG A 35 7.45 -5.48 -0.18
CA ARG A 35 7.06 -6.14 -1.44
C ARG A 35 6.13 -5.31 -2.31
N TYR A 36 5.70 -4.14 -1.83
CA TYR A 36 4.76 -3.30 -2.53
C TYR A 36 5.38 -1.92 -2.75
N SER A 37 5.37 -1.46 -3.99
CA SER A 37 5.65 -0.07 -4.32
C SER A 37 4.34 0.68 -4.59
N TRP A 38 4.35 1.99 -4.33
CA TRP A 38 3.20 2.84 -4.61
C TRP A 38 2.88 2.87 -6.11
N ASP A 39 3.89 2.96 -6.98
CA ASP A 39 3.71 3.02 -8.43
C ASP A 39 3.08 1.73 -9.01
N GLU A 40 3.36 0.57 -8.42
CA GLU A 40 2.79 -0.71 -8.86
C GLU A 40 1.34 -0.92 -8.39
N VAL A 41 1.04 -0.51 -7.16
CA VAL A 41 -0.28 -0.67 -6.53
C VAL A 41 -1.25 0.43 -6.98
N CYS A 42 -0.79 1.67 -6.93
CA CYS A 42 -1.51 2.85 -7.38
C CYS A 42 -1.03 3.23 -8.78
N ARG A 43 -1.39 2.39 -9.75
CA ARG A 43 -1.35 2.75 -11.17
C ARG A 43 -2.45 3.76 -11.43
N LEU A 44 -2.27 5.01 -10.98
CA LEU A 44 -2.91 6.11 -11.67
C LEU A 44 -2.51 5.93 -13.12
N HIS A 45 -3.47 5.57 -13.97
CA HIS A 45 -3.29 5.81 -15.39
C HIS A 45 -2.78 7.25 -15.45
N ARG A 46 -1.62 7.43 -16.06
CA ARG A 46 -1.25 8.72 -16.62
C ARG A 46 -1.88 8.70 -18.01
N PRO A 47 -3.22 8.93 -18.20
CA PRO A 47 -3.64 9.35 -19.50
C PRO A 47 -2.96 10.71 -19.70
N GLY A 48 -2.53 11.01 -20.92
CA GLY A 48 -2.13 12.38 -21.22
C GLY A 48 -3.18 13.34 -20.67
N GLY A 49 -2.76 14.24 -19.77
CA GLY A 49 -3.44 15.53 -19.57
C GLY A 49 -4.59 15.65 -18.57
N HIS A 50 -4.96 14.66 -17.76
CA HIS A 50 -6.01 14.87 -16.74
C HIS A 50 -5.52 14.53 -15.34
N CYS A 51 -4.86 15.51 -14.75
CA CYS A 51 -4.49 15.54 -13.35
C CYS A 51 -5.77 15.49 -12.50
N LEU A 52 -5.96 14.45 -11.68
CA LEU A 52 -6.88 14.53 -10.54
C LEU A 52 -6.28 15.53 -9.56
N ARG A 53 -6.66 16.79 -9.71
CA ARG A 53 -6.10 17.99 -9.07
C ARG A 53 -6.41 18.11 -7.57
N GLY A 54 -6.67 17.00 -6.88
CA GLY A 54 -7.15 16.98 -5.50
C GLY A 54 -6.20 16.40 -4.45
N LEU A 55 -5.16 15.65 -4.85
CA LEU A 55 -4.24 15.01 -3.91
C LEU A 55 -2.79 15.24 -4.34
N LEU A 56 -2.39 16.52 -4.33
CA LEU A 56 -0.98 16.87 -4.30
C LEU A 56 -0.42 16.46 -2.93
N TRP A 57 0.06 15.23 -2.82
CA TRP A 57 1.01 14.89 -1.77
C TRP A 57 2.35 15.51 -2.17
N ASP A 58 2.62 16.72 -1.68
CA ASP A 58 3.92 17.43 -1.82
C ASP A 58 5.07 16.73 -1.06
N GLY A 59 5.01 15.40 -0.92
CA GLY A 59 5.99 14.59 -0.20
C GLY A 59 6.65 13.50 -1.03
N CYS A 60 6.35 13.37 -2.33
CA CYS A 60 7.10 12.47 -3.22
C CYS A 60 8.38 13.16 -3.72
N SER A 61 9.30 13.42 -2.78
CA SER A 61 10.70 13.63 -3.15
C SER A 61 11.27 12.30 -3.59
N ALA A 62 11.30 12.07 -4.91
CA ALA A 62 12.15 11.07 -5.53
C ALA A 62 13.61 11.50 -5.36
N SER A 63 14.14 11.35 -4.15
CA SER A 63 15.58 11.38 -3.88
C SER A 63 16.04 9.98 -3.52
N HIS A 64 16.09 9.11 -4.53
CA HIS A 64 17.06 8.03 -4.57
C HIS A 64 17.93 8.24 -5.81
N GLY A 65 18.76 9.28 -5.75
CA GLY A 65 19.93 9.36 -6.60
C GLY A 65 20.84 8.19 -6.24
N HIS A 66 21.02 7.27 -7.19
CA HIS A 66 22.12 6.31 -7.15
C HIS A 66 23.43 7.09 -7.00
N ARG A 67 23.94 7.17 -5.77
CA ARG A 67 25.26 7.72 -5.50
C ARG A 67 26.28 6.70 -6.03
N HIS A 68 26.81 6.95 -7.22
CA HIS A 68 28.07 6.36 -7.66
C HIS A 68 29.12 6.61 -6.57
N ARG A 69 29.62 5.53 -5.98
CA ARG A 69 30.73 5.53 -5.03
C ARG A 69 32.00 5.94 -5.82
N PRO A 70 32.68 7.06 -5.50
CA PRO A 70 33.97 7.35 -6.11
C PRO A 70 35.01 6.37 -5.57
N ALA A 71 35.92 5.96 -6.46
CA ALA A 71 36.99 5.01 -6.20
C ALA A 71 37.93 5.50 -5.09
N VAL A 72 38.29 4.61 -4.16
CA VAL A 72 39.39 4.82 -3.21
C VAL A 72 40.68 4.54 -3.96
N ALA A 73 41.47 5.57 -4.25
CA ALA A 73 42.85 5.42 -4.70
C ALA A 73 43.75 5.29 -3.46
N HIS A 74 44.40 4.14 -3.30
CA HIS A 74 45.48 3.95 -2.32
C HIS A 74 46.78 4.51 -2.89
N PRO A 75 47.55 5.34 -2.15
CA PRO A 75 48.93 5.61 -2.51
C PRO A 75 49.84 4.47 -2.03
N ARG A 76 50.88 4.21 -2.82
CA ARG A 76 51.96 3.25 -2.57
C ARG A 76 52.97 3.79 -1.57
#